data_AF-C4IIB3-F1
#
_entry.id   AF-C4IIB3-F1
#
_cell.length_a   1.000
_cell.length_b   1.000
_cell.length_c   1.000
_cell.angle_alpha   90.00
_cell.angle_beta   90.00
_cell.angle_gamma   90.00
#
_symmetry.space_group_name_H-M   'P 1'
#
loop_
_entity.id
_entity.type
_entity.pdbx_description
1 polymer ?
#
loop_
_entity_poly.entity_id
_entity_poly.type
_entity_poly.pdbx_seq_one_letter_code
_entity_poly.pdbx_strand_id
1 'polypeptide(L)'
;MARKSSRNTDILTDTKNTTSPKIYSMLVELVNADREDLAEDVLKADYLLEYTSTCIKDKDYREAKHIIVMAKERIDKVEKFGFDVEYLMYLYDGIKAKIKNK
;
A
#
# COMPACT_ATOMS: atom_id res chain seq x y z
N MET A 1 -7.61 16.78 -19.34
CA MET A 1 -6.33 17.01 -18.63
C MET A 1 -5.24 16.19 -19.30
N ALA A 2 -3.98 16.65 -19.28
CA ALA A 2 -2.86 15.85 -19.77
C ALA A 2 -2.60 14.69 -18.81
N ARG A 3 -2.16 13.53 -19.32
CA ARG A 3 -1.82 12.36 -18.50
C ARG A 3 -0.71 12.74 -17.50
N LYS A 4 -0.96 12.50 -16.21
CA LYS A 4 0.02 12.68 -15.13
C LYS A 4 1.01 11.50 -15.13
N SER A 5 2.26 11.80 -14.82
CA SER A 5 3.41 10.90 -14.91
C SER A 5 4.50 11.33 -13.92
N SER A 6 5.55 10.54 -13.75
CA SER A 6 6.71 10.90 -12.92
C SER A 6 7.53 12.10 -13.43
N ARG A 7 7.09 12.79 -14.49
CA ARG A 7 7.73 14.02 -14.97
C ARG A 7 6.98 15.29 -14.54
N ASN A 8 5.76 15.13 -14.02
CA ASN A 8 4.84 16.23 -13.76
C ASN A 8 3.97 15.97 -12.51
N THR A 9 4.35 15.04 -11.63
CA THR A 9 3.68 14.81 -10.35
C THR A 9 4.68 14.29 -9.32
N ASP A 10 4.79 14.98 -8.18
CA ASP A 10 5.79 14.72 -7.15
C ASP A 10 5.66 13.29 -6.60
N ILE A 11 4.44 12.87 -6.25
CA ILE A 11 4.17 11.52 -5.73
C ILE A 11 4.65 10.40 -6.67
N LEU A 12 4.54 10.57 -7.99
CA LEU A 12 5.00 9.57 -8.97
C LEU A 12 6.51 9.66 -9.21
N THR A 13 7.12 10.80 -8.94
CA THR A 13 8.57 10.99 -9.07
C THR A 13 9.28 10.31 -7.91
N ASP A 14 8.78 10.54 -6.70
CA ASP A 14 9.40 10.09 -5.45
C ASP A 14 9.24 8.57 -5.23
N THR A 15 8.14 8.00 -5.72
CA THR A 15 7.79 6.60 -5.45
C THR A 15 8.29 5.61 -6.50
N LYS A 16 8.81 6.11 -7.62
CA LYS A 16 9.21 5.30 -8.79
C LYS A 16 10.27 4.24 -8.48
N ASN A 17 11.19 4.54 -7.57
CA ASN A 17 12.31 3.66 -7.24
C ASN A 17 12.18 3.01 -5.85
N THR A 18 11.15 3.37 -5.08
CA THR A 18 10.95 2.93 -3.70
C THR A 18 9.77 1.97 -3.56
N THR A 19 8.91 1.88 -4.57
CA THR A 19 7.76 0.97 -4.59
C THR A 19 7.93 -0.12 -5.65
N SER A 20 7.23 -1.22 -5.48
CA SER A 20 7.21 -2.28 -6.50
C SER A 20 6.48 -1.81 -7.78
N PRO A 21 6.78 -2.39 -8.95
CA PRO A 21 6.11 -2.01 -10.21
C PRO A 21 4.59 -2.09 -10.16
N LYS A 22 4.02 -3.04 -9.39
CA LYS A 22 2.57 -3.19 -9.23
C LYS A 22 1.98 -2.04 -8.39
N ILE A 23 2.61 -1.68 -7.27
CA ILE A 23 2.20 -0.51 -6.47
C ILE A 23 2.32 0.76 -7.30
N TYR A 24 3.44 0.94 -8.00
CA TYR A 24 3.64 2.10 -8.86
C TYR A 24 2.56 2.23 -9.94
N SER A 25 2.13 1.11 -10.56
CA SER A 25 1.02 1.12 -11.52
C SER A 25 -0.28 1.63 -10.89
N MET A 26 -0.62 1.17 -9.68
CA MET A 26 -1.80 1.64 -8.94
C MET A 26 -1.71 3.15 -8.65
N LEU A 27 -0.54 3.65 -8.25
CA LEU A 27 -0.33 5.09 -8.01
C LEU A 27 -0.55 5.89 -9.29
N VAL A 28 -0.02 5.44 -10.43
CA VAL A 28 -0.25 6.10 -11.72
C VAL A 28 -1.74 6.17 -12.04
N GLU A 29 -2.49 5.09 -11.85
CA GLU A 29 -3.94 5.05 -12.08
C GLU A 29 -4.68 6.05 -11.18
N LEU A 30 -4.41 6.02 -9.88
CA LEU A 30 -5.07 6.90 -8.90
C LEU A 30 -4.77 8.37 -9.15
N VAL A 31 -3.51 8.71 -9.42
CA VAL A 31 -3.09 10.08 -9.72
C VAL A 31 -3.74 10.60 -11.00
N ASN A 32 -3.85 9.75 -12.03
CA ASN A 32 -4.53 10.11 -13.28
C ASN A 32 -6.06 10.18 -13.13
N ALA A 33 -6.62 9.57 -12.09
CA ALA A 33 -8.02 9.71 -11.70
C ALA A 33 -8.27 10.89 -10.73
N ASP A 34 -7.28 11.77 -10.52
CA ASP A 34 -7.32 12.87 -9.55
C ASP A 34 -7.63 12.42 -8.11
N ARG A 35 -7.22 11.19 -7.76
CA ARG A 35 -7.33 10.58 -6.43
C ARG A 35 -5.97 10.44 -5.75
N GLU A 36 -5.22 11.53 -5.70
CA GLU A 36 -3.94 11.59 -5.00
C GLU A 36 -4.10 11.28 -3.50
N ASP A 37 -5.27 11.57 -2.92
CA ASP A 37 -5.66 11.17 -1.56
C ASP A 37 -5.61 9.66 -1.35
N LEU A 38 -6.07 8.88 -2.34
CA LEU A 38 -6.01 7.42 -2.29
C LEU A 38 -4.65 6.88 -2.66
N ALA A 39 -3.90 7.57 -3.53
CA ALA A 39 -2.52 7.22 -3.82
C ALA A 39 -1.66 7.29 -2.54
N GLU A 40 -1.89 8.28 -1.69
CA GLU A 40 -1.29 8.32 -0.36
C GLU A 40 -1.72 7.16 0.54
N ASP A 41 -2.99 6.75 0.51
CA ASP A 41 -3.46 5.59 1.28
C ASP A 41 -2.80 4.29 0.79
N VAL A 42 -2.59 4.14 -0.53
CA VAL A 42 -1.82 3.01 -1.11
C VAL A 42 -0.39 3.00 -0.60
N LEU A 43 0.31 4.14 -0.60
CA LEU A 43 1.67 4.24 -0.08
C LEU A 43 1.75 3.92 1.41
N LYS A 44 0.79 4.44 2.19
CA LYS A 44 0.70 4.15 3.62
C LYS A 44 0.43 2.66 3.86
N ALA A 45 -0.44 2.03 3.07
CA ALA A 45 -0.69 0.59 3.14
C ALA A 45 0.58 -0.22 2.85
N ASP A 46 1.29 0.09 1.76
CA ASP A 46 2.54 -0.58 1.36
C ASP A 46 3.59 -0.49 2.48
N TYR A 47 3.80 0.71 3.02
CA TYR A 47 4.69 0.94 4.15
C TYR A 47 4.29 0.14 5.40
N LEU A 48 3.00 0.14 5.78
CA LEU A 48 2.52 -0.58 6.96
C LEU A 48 2.68 -2.10 6.80
N LEU A 49 2.52 -2.64 5.58
CA LEU A 49 2.76 -4.05 5.28
C LEU A 49 4.26 -4.41 5.40
N GLU A 50 5.14 -3.57 4.87
CA GLU A 50 6.59 -3.73 5.03
C GLU A 50 6.99 -3.68 6.51
N TYR A 51 6.48 -2.67 7.24
CA TYR A 51 6.76 -2.50 8.65
C TYR A 51 6.23 -3.66 9.50
N THR A 52 5.05 -4.18 9.18
CA THR A 52 4.53 -5.40 9.82
C THR A 52 5.49 -6.58 9.61
N SER A 53 6.04 -6.73 8.41
CA SER A 53 7.02 -7.79 8.13
C SER A 53 8.30 -7.63 8.96
N THR A 54 8.72 -6.39 9.23
CA THR A 54 9.85 -6.10 10.13
C THR A 54 9.51 -6.48 11.57
N CYS A 55 8.35 -6.08 12.11
CA CYS A 55 7.91 -6.49 13.45
C CYS A 55 7.86 -8.02 13.61
N ILE A 56 7.41 -8.76 12.59
CA ILE A 56 7.42 -10.22 12.58
C ILE A 56 8.85 -10.78 12.70
N LYS A 57 9.82 -10.21 11.96
CA LYS A 57 11.23 -10.62 12.04
C LYS A 57 11.81 -10.36 13.42
N ASP A 58 11.46 -9.23 14.03
CA ASP A 58 11.89 -8.83 15.36
C ASP A 58 11.11 -9.56 16.49
N LYS A 59 10.16 -10.44 16.12
CA LYS A 59 9.27 -11.19 17.02
C LYS A 59 8.34 -10.30 17.85
N ASP A 60 8.16 -9.04 17.46
CA ASP A 60 7.15 -8.16 18.04
C ASP A 60 5.78 -8.43 17.41
N TYR A 61 5.20 -9.59 17.76
CA TYR A 61 3.91 -10.01 17.22
C TYR A 61 2.74 -9.17 17.75
N ARG A 62 2.92 -8.46 18.86
CA ARG A 62 1.88 -7.57 19.40
C ARG A 62 1.75 -6.36 18.47
N GLU A 63 2.86 -5.71 18.17
CA GLU A 63 2.89 -4.56 17.28
C GLU A 63 2.51 -4.97 15.86
N ALA A 64 3.00 -6.11 15.36
CA ALA A 64 2.61 -6.65 14.06
C ALA A 64 1.08 -6.85 13.93
N LYS A 65 0.41 -7.35 14.97
CA LYS A 65 -1.06 -7.53 15.02
C LYS A 65 -1.80 -6.20 14.96
N HIS A 66 -1.24 -5.14 15.54
CA HIS A 66 -1.82 -3.80 15.50
C HIS A 66 -1.64 -3.14 14.13
N ILE A 67 -0.42 -3.15 13.59
CA ILE A 67 -0.08 -2.52 12.31
C ILE A 67 -0.84 -3.14 11.14
N ILE A 68 -0.98 -4.48 11.11
CA ILE A 68 -1.67 -5.13 10.00
C ILE A 68 -3.14 -4.74 9.91
N VAL A 69 -3.78 -4.39 11.04
CA VAL A 69 -5.15 -3.87 11.04
C VAL A 69 -5.19 -2.49 10.38
N MET A 70 -4.27 -1.60 10.75
CA MET A 70 -4.16 -0.27 10.10
C MET A 70 -3.87 -0.39 8.61
N ALA A 71 -3.04 -1.35 8.18
CA ALA A 71 -2.80 -1.62 6.77
C ALA A 71 -4.10 -2.01 6.05
N LYS A 72 -4.91 -2.88 6.65
CA LYS A 72 -6.20 -3.30 6.08
C LYS A 72 -7.17 -2.12 5.95
N GLU A 73 -7.26 -1.26 6.95
CA GLU A 73 -8.13 -0.06 6.90
C GLU A 73 -7.78 0.86 5.71
N ARG A 74 -6.49 1.01 5.39
CA ARG A 74 -6.04 1.78 4.22
C ARG A 74 -6.44 1.11 2.91
N ILE A 75 -6.25 -0.21 2.81
CA ILE A 75 -6.63 -1.00 1.63
C ILE A 75 -8.16 -0.93 1.42
N ASP A 76 -8.95 -1.13 2.48
CA ASP A 76 -10.41 -1.10 2.45
C ASP A 76 -10.93 0.27 2.00
N LYS A 77 -10.27 1.34 2.40
CA LYS A 77 -10.62 2.68 1.94
C LYS A 77 -10.47 2.80 0.43
N VAL A 78 -9.36 2.35 -0.15
CA VAL A 78 -9.11 2.39 -1.60
C VAL A 78 -10.14 1.52 -2.35
N GLU A 79 -10.37 0.30 -1.86
CA GLU A 79 -11.35 -0.65 -2.42
C GLU A 79 -12.78 -0.08 -2.41
N LYS A 80 -13.16 0.59 -1.31
CA LYS A 80 -14.49 1.21 -1.16
C LYS A 80 -14.78 2.29 -2.22
N PHE A 81 -13.74 2.92 -2.77
CA PHE A 81 -13.88 3.89 -3.87
C PHE A 81 -13.84 3.23 -5.26
N GLY A 82 -13.84 1.90 -5.34
CA GLY A 82 -13.94 1.14 -6.58
C GLY A 82 -12.62 0.93 -7.32
N PHE A 83 -11.48 1.18 -6.68
CA PHE A 83 -10.16 0.92 -7.25
C PHE A 83 -9.70 -0.50 -6.94
N ASP A 84 -8.98 -1.11 -7.88
CA ASP A 84 -8.42 -2.45 -7.71
C ASP A 84 -7.33 -2.45 -6.62
N VAL A 85 -7.44 -3.40 -5.69
CA VAL A 85 -6.52 -3.59 -4.57
C VAL A 85 -5.98 -5.02 -4.52
N GLU A 86 -6.17 -5.83 -5.56
CA GLU A 86 -5.84 -7.27 -5.56
C GLU A 86 -4.39 -7.52 -5.10
N TYR A 87 -3.44 -6.71 -5.58
CA TYR A 87 -2.04 -6.87 -5.19
C TYR A 87 -1.76 -6.51 -3.73
N LEU A 88 -2.35 -5.44 -3.20
CA LEU A 88 -2.23 -5.09 -1.78
C LEU A 88 -2.85 -6.17 -0.90
N MET A 89 -4.00 -6.73 -1.31
CA MET A 89 -4.65 -7.84 -0.61
C MET A 89 -3.80 -9.11 -0.62
N TYR A 90 -3.17 -9.45 -1.75
CA TYR A 90 -2.23 -10.56 -1.84
C TYR A 90 -1.07 -10.41 -0.83
N LEU A 91 -0.46 -9.22 -0.75
CA LEU A 91 0.60 -8.94 0.23
C LEU A 91 0.08 -9.04 1.67
N TYR A 92 -1.08 -8.43 1.94
CA TYR A 92 -1.75 -8.47 3.23
C TYR A 92 -1.99 -9.90 3.71
N ASP A 93 -2.60 -10.75 2.89
CA ASP A 93 -2.93 -12.12 3.27
C ASP A 93 -1.67 -12.96 3.52
N GLY A 94 -0.65 -12.79 2.68
CA GLY A 94 0.64 -13.44 2.84
C GLY A 94 1.35 -13.06 4.15
N ILE A 95 1.26 -11.80 4.56
CA ILE A 95 1.87 -11.32 5.81
C ILE A 95 1.01 -11.74 7.02
N LYS A 96 -0.31 -11.60 6.94
CA LYS A 96 -1.25 -11.97 8.00
C LYS A 96 -1.17 -13.45 8.35
N ALA A 97 -0.99 -14.33 7.35
CA ALA A 97 -0.79 -15.75 7.58
C ALA A 97 0.43 -16.05 8.47
N LYS A 98 1.50 -15.25 8.36
CA LYS A 98 2.71 -15.40 9.20
C LYS A 98 2.48 -14.99 10.64
N ILE A 99 1.56 -14.06 10.90
CA ILE A 99 1.16 -13.63 12.24
C ILE A 99 0.24 -14.66 12.91
N LYS A 100 -0.72 -15.22 12.16
CA LYS A 100 -1.71 -16.17 12.71
C LYS A 100 -1.06 -17.41 13.33
N ASN A 101 0.11 -17.81 12.81
CA ASN A 101 0.85 -18.98 13.27
C ASN A 101 1.78 -18.67 14.47
N LYS A 102 1.58 -17.53 15.16
CA LYS A 102 2.42 -16.99 16.23
C LYS A 102 1.60 -16.45 17.40
#